data_AF-J2ZW88-F1
#
_entry.id   AF-J2ZW88-F1
#
_cell.length_a   1.000
_cell.length_b   1.000
_cell.length_c   1.000
_cell.angle_alpha   90.00
_cell.angle_beta   90.00
_cell.angle_gamma   90.00
#
_symmetry.space_group_name_H-M   'P 1'
#
loop_
_entity.id
_entity.type
_entity.pdbx_description
1 polymer ?
#
loop_
_entity_poly.entity_id
_entity_poly.type
_entity_poly.pdbx_seq_one_letter_code
_entity_poly.pdbx_strand_id
1 'polypeptide(L)'
;MGSMRHNAIVVTGADYDREKFGKAHMKATELFGVLTSPIVTSNLNGYMSFFVAPDGSKEGWAESDIGDEKRKEFADFIDSLAYGDGSNYVKFVDVAYNELHGTEIERINARTKHYL
;
A
#
# COMPACT_ATOMS: atom_id res chain seq x y z
N MET A 1 24.00 7.26 12.70
CA MET A 1 22.72 7.70 13.29
C MET A 1 21.65 7.39 12.26
N GLY A 2 20.63 6.61 12.61
CA GLY A 2 19.55 6.27 11.68
C GLY A 2 18.58 7.44 11.50
N SER A 3 18.10 7.65 10.28
CA SER A 3 17.03 8.60 9.97
C SER A 3 15.67 7.91 10.07
N MET A 4 14.62 8.65 10.39
CA MET A 4 13.25 8.13 10.26
C MET A 4 12.88 8.14 8.78
N ARG A 5 12.32 7.05 8.24
CA ARG A 5 11.66 7.02 6.95
C ARG A 5 10.23 6.57 7.17
N HIS A 6 9.27 7.38 6.76
CA HIS A 6 7.86 7.05 6.93
C HIS A 6 7.33 6.43 5.65
N ASN A 7 7.01 5.13 5.69
CA ASN A 7 6.39 4.43 4.55
C ASN A 7 4.92 4.19 4.84
N ALA A 8 4.05 4.86 4.08
CA ALA A 8 2.60 4.69 4.17
C ALA A 8 2.07 4.09 2.87
N ILE A 9 1.14 3.14 2.98
CA ILE A 9 0.48 2.54 1.82
C ILE A 9 -0.97 2.99 1.76
N VAL A 10 -1.37 3.54 0.61
CA VAL A 10 -2.77 3.85 0.30
C VAL A 10 -3.27 2.80 -0.68
N VAL A 11 -4.38 2.14 -0.36
CA VAL A 11 -5.00 1.14 -1.23
C VAL A 11 -6.40 1.60 -1.61
N THR A 12 -6.75 1.51 -2.88
CA THR A 12 -8.07 1.85 -3.42
C THR A 12 -8.57 0.74 -4.33
N GLY A 13 -9.84 0.39 -4.21
CA GLY A 13 -10.49 -0.59 -5.08
C GLY A 13 -11.93 -0.24 -5.37
N ALA A 14 -12.49 -0.90 -6.37
CA ALA A 14 -13.88 -0.72 -6.76
C ALA A 14 -14.81 -1.73 -6.07
N ASP A 15 -16.04 -1.32 -5.79
CA ASP A 15 -17.03 -2.09 -5.05
C ASP A 15 -17.62 -3.28 -5.80
N TYR A 16 -17.50 -3.32 -7.12
CA TYR A 16 -17.81 -4.49 -7.93
C TYR A 16 -16.75 -5.60 -7.80
N ASP A 17 -15.57 -5.30 -7.26
CA ASP A 17 -14.49 -6.27 -6.99
C ASP A 17 -14.18 -6.35 -5.47
N ARG A 18 -15.25 -6.31 -4.67
CA ARG A 18 -15.20 -6.39 -3.19
C ARG A 18 -14.46 -7.61 -2.68
N GLU A 19 -14.50 -8.73 -3.39
CA GLU A 19 -13.84 -9.95 -2.96
C GLU A 19 -12.31 -9.78 -2.96
N LYS A 20 -11.73 -9.30 -4.07
CA LYS A 20 -10.28 -9.06 -4.15
C LYS A 20 -9.86 -7.91 -3.23
N PHE A 21 -10.68 -6.87 -3.12
CA PHE A 21 -10.40 -5.77 -2.19
C PHE A 21 -10.42 -6.24 -0.73
N GLY A 22 -11.38 -7.08 -0.34
CA GLY A 22 -11.44 -7.71 0.98
C GLY A 22 -10.22 -8.59 1.27
N LYS A 23 -9.76 -9.37 0.28
CA LYS A 23 -8.51 -10.16 0.39
C LYS A 23 -7.29 -9.26 0.62
N ALA A 24 -7.20 -8.13 -0.08
CA ALA A 24 -6.13 -7.16 0.13
C ALA A 24 -6.18 -6.57 1.56
N HIS A 25 -7.35 -6.17 2.05
CA HIS A 25 -7.49 -5.66 3.41
C HIS A 25 -7.16 -6.70 4.49
N MET A 26 -7.58 -7.96 4.29
CA MET A 26 -7.23 -9.06 5.18
C MET A 26 -5.72 -9.30 5.21
N LYS A 27 -5.06 -9.35 4.05
CA LYS A 27 -3.60 -9.55 3.99
C LYS A 27 -2.83 -8.37 4.62
N ALA A 28 -3.30 -7.14 4.43
CA ALA A 28 -2.74 -5.99 5.12
C ALA A 28 -2.88 -6.12 6.65
N THR A 29 -4.06 -6.51 7.12
CA THR A 29 -4.32 -6.70 8.55
C THR A 29 -3.45 -7.82 9.14
N GLU A 30 -3.21 -8.90 8.39
CA GLU A 30 -2.29 -9.99 8.77
C GLU A 30 -0.85 -9.48 8.94
N LEU A 31 -0.35 -8.68 7.98
CA LEU A 31 1.05 -8.23 7.95
C LEU A 31 1.34 -7.07 8.91
N PHE A 32 0.40 -6.12 9.02
CA PHE A 32 0.59 -4.82 9.69
C PHE A 32 -0.29 -4.62 10.93
N GLY A 33 -1.27 -5.50 11.17
CA GLY A 33 -2.13 -5.46 12.35
C GLY A 33 -2.80 -4.10 12.54
N VAL A 34 -2.58 -3.50 13.72
CA VAL A 34 -3.18 -2.23 14.14
C VAL A 34 -2.82 -1.03 13.27
N LEU A 35 -1.78 -1.14 12.43
CA LEU A 35 -1.42 -0.08 11.48
C LEU A 35 -2.34 -0.05 10.25
N THR A 36 -3.17 -1.08 10.05
CA THR A 36 -4.16 -1.13 8.97
C THR A 36 -5.45 -0.46 9.41
N SER A 37 -5.87 0.57 8.67
CA SER A 37 -7.15 1.23 8.93
C SER A 37 -8.34 0.33 8.60
N PRO A 38 -9.53 0.62 9.15
CA PRO A 38 -10.77 0.11 8.58
C PRO A 38 -10.93 0.49 7.10
N ILE A 39 -11.77 -0.25 6.38
CA ILE A 39 -12.19 0.11 5.02
C ILE A 39 -13.11 1.32 5.08
N VAL A 40 -12.83 2.31 4.23
CA VAL A 40 -13.63 3.52 4.03
C VAL A 40 -14.27 3.46 2.65
N THR A 41 -15.60 3.52 2.60
CA THR A 41 -16.34 3.61 1.34
C THR A 41 -16.39 5.07 0.86
N SER A 42 -16.10 5.29 -0.42
CA SER A 42 -16.15 6.60 -1.06
C SER A 42 -17.60 7.05 -1.25
N ASN A 43 -17.83 8.37 -1.17
CA ASN A 43 -19.16 8.95 -1.34
C ASN A 43 -19.72 8.79 -2.77
N LEU A 44 -18.84 8.59 -3.76
CA LEU A 44 -19.19 8.55 -5.18
C LEU A 44 -18.45 7.42 -5.91
N ASN A 45 -19.04 6.99 -7.03
CA ASN A 45 -18.47 6.07 -8.01
C ASN A 45 -18.10 4.67 -7.51
N GLY A 46 -18.61 4.26 -6.33
CA GLY A 46 -18.44 2.88 -5.84
C GLY A 46 -17.00 2.50 -5.53
N TYR A 47 -16.16 3.43 -5.05
CA TYR A 47 -14.79 3.11 -4.62
C TYR A 47 -14.71 2.88 -3.12
N MET A 48 -13.70 2.14 -2.70
CA MET A 48 -13.35 1.91 -1.30
C MET A 48 -11.84 2.08 -1.14
N SER A 49 -11.42 2.51 0.05
CA SER A 49 -10.01 2.69 0.37
C SER A 49 -9.68 2.21 1.78
N PHE A 50 -8.44 1.83 2.01
CA PHE A 50 -7.86 1.71 3.35
C PHE A 50 -6.39 2.16 3.31
N PHE A 51 -5.83 2.31 4.50
CA PHE A 51 -4.49 2.87 4.70
C PHE A 51 -3.67 1.94 5.59
N VAL A 52 -2.39 1.82 5.28
CA VAL A 52 -1.39 1.25 6.20
C VAL A 52 -0.52 2.39 6.69
N ALA A 53 -0.56 2.65 7.99
CA ALA A 53 0.24 3.69 8.63
C ALA A 53 1.73 3.31 8.66
N PRO A 54 2.65 4.29 8.69
CA PRO A 54 4.07 4.03 8.90
C PRO A 54 4.34 3.24 10.18
N ASP A 55 5.29 2.31 10.10
CA ASP A 55 5.75 1.50 11.23
C ASP A 55 6.59 2.29 12.25
N GLY A 56 7.10 3.46 11.84
CA GLY A 56 7.94 4.30 12.69
C GLY A 56 9.37 3.76 12.86
N SER A 57 9.81 2.86 11.98
CA SER A 57 11.15 2.30 12.05
C SER A 57 12.23 3.34 11.72
N LYS A 58 13.43 3.12 12.27
CA LYS A 58 14.63 3.89 11.96
C LYS A 58 15.45 3.15 10.93
N GLU A 59 15.80 3.84 9.85
CA GLU A 59 16.69 3.33 8.81
C GLU A 59 18.04 2.91 9.40
N GLY A 60 18.52 1.73 8.99
CA GLY A 60 19.77 1.12 9.48
C GLY A 60 19.62 0.26 10.74
N TRP A 61 18.39 -0.08 11.14
CA TRP A 61 18.07 -1.07 12.17
C TRP A 61 17.46 -2.31 11.50
N ALA A 62 17.69 -3.50 12.06
CA ALA A 62 17.19 -4.76 11.48
C ALA A 62 15.65 -4.80 11.40
N GLU A 63 14.98 -4.08 12.29
CA GLU A 63 13.53 -3.91 12.28
C GLU A 63 13.02 -3.11 11.07
N SER A 64 13.88 -2.31 10.44
CA SER A 64 13.59 -1.62 9.17
C SER A 64 13.46 -2.61 8.02
N ASP A 65 14.36 -3.60 7.95
CA ASP A 65 14.35 -4.62 6.90
C ASP A 65 13.06 -5.45 6.95
N ILE A 66 12.55 -5.73 8.16
CA ILE A 66 11.26 -6.42 8.34
C ILE A 66 10.10 -5.60 7.77
N GLY A 67 10.13 -4.28 7.93
CA GLY A 67 9.13 -3.36 7.36
C GLY A 67 9.14 -3.42 5.83
N ASP A 68 10.33 -3.37 5.22
CA ASP A 68 10.51 -3.46 3.77
C ASP A 68 10.02 -4.81 3.22
N GLU A 69 10.38 -5.92 3.88
CA GLU A 69 9.93 -7.26 3.48
C GLU A 69 8.40 -7.37 3.50
N LYS A 70 7.74 -6.88 4.55
CA LYS A 70 6.28 -6.89 4.65
C LYS A 70 5.61 -6.03 3.59
N ARG A 71 6.13 -4.83 3.32
CA ARG A 71 5.60 -3.94 2.26
C ARG A 71 5.75 -4.58 0.89
N LYS A 72 6.91 -5.20 0.63
CA LYS A 72 7.15 -5.94 -0.61
C LYS A 72 6.20 -7.13 -0.75
N GLU A 73 6.04 -7.95 0.29
CA GLU A 73 5.13 -9.09 0.30
C GLU A 73 3.69 -8.64 0.02
N PHE A 74 3.25 -7.57 0.67
CA PHE A 74 1.92 -7.04 0.49
C PHE A 74 1.68 -6.51 -0.93
N ALA A 75 2.65 -5.77 -1.47
CA ALA A 75 2.58 -5.25 -2.84
C ALA A 75 2.54 -6.38 -3.89
N ASP A 76 3.38 -7.41 -3.71
CA ASP A 76 3.38 -8.61 -4.56
C ASP A 76 2.04 -9.35 -4.48
N PHE A 77 1.46 -9.42 -3.28
CA PHE A 77 0.12 -9.99 -3.10
C PHE A 77 -0.94 -9.21 -3.85
N ILE A 78 -0.99 -7.87 -3.75
CA ILE A 78 -1.96 -7.07 -4.52
C ILE A 78 -1.76 -7.29 -6.02
N ASP A 79 -0.53 -7.33 -6.51
CA ASP A 79 -0.26 -7.57 -7.92
C ASP A 79 -0.70 -8.95 -8.39
N SER A 80 -0.60 -9.97 -7.53
CA SER A 80 -1.13 -11.31 -7.81
C SER A 80 -2.65 -11.36 -7.97
N LEU A 81 -3.38 -10.34 -7.49
CA LEU A 81 -4.83 -10.22 -7.67
C LEU A 81 -5.21 -9.74 -9.09
N ALA A 82 -4.25 -9.42 -9.95
CA ALA A 82 -4.53 -9.05 -11.34
C ALA A 82 -5.32 -10.15 -12.07
N TYR A 83 -6.19 -9.74 -13.00
CA TYR A 83 -6.88 -10.65 -13.90
C TYR A 83 -5.93 -11.15 -14.99
N GLY A 84 -6.34 -12.19 -15.74
CA GLY A 84 -5.51 -12.78 -16.80
C GLY A 84 -5.16 -11.82 -17.94
N ASP A 85 -5.89 -10.72 -18.09
CA ASP A 85 -5.59 -9.64 -19.05
C ASP A 85 -4.63 -8.57 -18.48
N GLY A 86 -4.13 -8.75 -17.26
CA GLY A 86 -3.27 -7.82 -16.55
C GLY A 86 -3.99 -6.61 -15.94
N SER A 87 -5.32 -6.52 -16.06
CA SER A 87 -6.08 -5.51 -15.33
C SER A 87 -6.08 -5.82 -13.83
N ASN A 88 -6.09 -4.78 -13.00
CA ASN A 88 -6.19 -4.93 -11.55
C ASN A 88 -7.01 -3.78 -10.99
N TYR A 89 -8.15 -4.09 -10.37
CA TYR A 89 -9.02 -3.09 -9.77
C TYR A 89 -8.63 -2.73 -8.35
N VAL A 90 -7.72 -3.48 -7.73
CA VAL A 90 -7.08 -3.10 -6.46
C VAL A 90 -5.78 -2.36 -6.80
N LYS A 91 -5.78 -1.06 -6.54
CA LYS A 91 -4.64 -0.18 -6.76
C LYS A 91 -4.00 0.22 -5.46
N PHE A 92 -2.69 0.40 -5.47
CA PHE A 92 -1.98 0.96 -4.33
C PHE A 92 -0.89 1.94 -4.74
N VAL A 93 -0.51 2.76 -3.77
CA VAL A 93 0.73 3.54 -3.75
C VAL A 93 1.38 3.37 -2.39
N ASP A 94 2.67 3.01 -2.41
CA ASP A 94 3.58 3.05 -1.28
C ASP A 94 4.38 4.35 -1.36
N VAL A 95 4.18 5.23 -0.39
CA VAL A 95 4.79 6.56 -0.31
C VAL A 95 5.76 6.57 0.85
N ALA A 96 7.03 6.84 0.55
CA ALA A 96 8.04 7.13 1.54
C ALA A 96 8.21 8.65 1.70
N TYR A 97 8.36 9.13 2.92
CA TYR A 97 8.71 10.53 3.16
C TYR A 97 9.50 10.72 4.46
N ASN A 98 10.37 11.73 4.47
CA ASN A 98 11.04 12.22 5.66
C ASN A 98 11.64 13.62 5.45
N GLU A 99 12.27 14.15 6.49
CA GLU A 99 12.91 15.46 6.49
C GLU A 99 14.16 15.58 5.59
N LEU A 100 14.77 14.45 5.21
CA LEU A 100 16.03 14.42 4.43
C LEU A 100 15.79 14.26 2.93
N HIS A 101 14.83 13.42 2.55
CA HIS A 101 14.58 12.98 1.17
C HIS A 101 13.26 13.53 0.60
N GLY A 102 12.45 14.23 1.40
CA GLY A 102 11.18 14.78 0.95
C GLY A 102 10.14 13.68 0.78
N THR A 103 9.65 13.46 -0.44
CA THR A 103 8.62 12.46 -0.75
C THR A 103 9.03 11.63 -1.97
N GLU A 104 8.93 10.32 -1.83
CA GLU A 104 9.28 9.32 -2.82
C GLU A 104 8.14 8.32 -2.98
N ILE A 105 7.95 7.81 -4.20
CA ILE A 105 7.03 6.71 -4.47
C ILE A 105 7.87 5.45 -4.56
N GLU A 106 7.76 4.57 -3.56
CA GLU A 106 8.48 3.29 -3.53
C GLU A 106 7.94 2.33 -4.57
N ARG A 107 6.60 2.19 -4.60
CA ARG A 107 5.93 1.30 -5.53
C ARG A 107 4.49 1.70 -5.77
N ILE A 108 4.06 1.52 -7.01
CA ILE A 108 2.67 1.63 -7.47
C ILE A 108 2.37 0.48 -8.43
N ASN A 109 1.10 0.10 -8.50
CA ASN A 109 0.59 -0.81 -9.54
C ASN A 109 -0.50 -0.18 -10.42
N ALA A 110 -0.68 1.13 -10.29
CA ALA A 110 -1.39 1.94 -11.26
C ALA A 110 -0.43 2.27 -12.42
N ARG A 111 -0.91 2.18 -13.66
CA ARG A 111 -0.11 2.63 -14.81
C ARG A 111 0.17 4.12 -14.63
N THR A 112 1.45 4.49 -14.54
CA THR A 112 1.87 5.89 -14.60
C THR A 112 1.51 6.41 -15.99
N LYS A 113 0.51 7.29 -16.10
CA LYS A 113 0.41 8.13 -17.28
C LYS A 113 1.50 9.19 -17.15
N HIS A 114 2.52 9.12 -18.00
CA HIS A 114 3.31 10.31 -18.31
C HIS A 114 2.33 11.28 -18.98
N TYR A 115 1.85 12.27 -18.23
CA TYR A 115 1.32 13.47 -18.84
C TYR A 115 2.52 14.19 -19.45
N LEU A 116 2.72 14.03 -20.76
CA LEU A 116 3.53 14.94 -21.58
C LEU A 116 2.80 16.28 -21.69
#